data_AF-A0A9P7SZE3-F1
#
_entry.id   AF-A0A9P7SZE3-F1
#
_cell.length_a   1.000
_cell.length_b   1.000
_cell.length_c   1.000
_cell.angle_alpha   90.00
_cell.angle_beta   90.00
_cell.angle_gamma   90.00
#
_symmetry.space_group_name_H-M   'P 1'
#
loop_
_entity.id
_entity.type
_entity.pdbx_description
1 polymer ?
#
loop_
_entity_poly.entity_id
_entity_poly.type
_entity_poly.pdbx_seq_one_letter_code
_entity_poly.pdbx_strand_id
1 'polypeptide(L)'
;MSKTVTLNEISTIRDPGHGNVRGPKKYFSVGPFCIKRTLRPHEWSAPAGYNFVHIPAKTLPQRHITEAAVLDYLRKETNIPVPPVSCAVVDDEQHVATLQSLKSDVPGVPGETLLCAPKRIVRQGWKQNSCWRPKSETKGEFVFCHNDLAQHNEFGGFWPSWFERPFWKRPGPSSARKGEEDDVQKCRDWLMTYCDEVEMPFPGQLPI
;
A
#
# COMPACT_ATOMS: atom_id res chain seq x y z
N MET A 1 -2.09 25.89 -2.34
CA MET A 1 -0.85 25.32 -2.89
C MET A 1 -0.32 24.30 -1.90
N SER A 2 -0.55 23.01 -2.14
CA SER A 2 0.05 21.96 -1.31
C SER A 2 1.52 21.84 -1.71
N LYS A 3 2.45 22.11 -0.79
CA LYS A 3 3.87 21.87 -1.03
C LYS A 3 4.09 20.35 -1.04
N THR A 4 4.38 19.79 -2.20
CA THR A 4 4.95 18.44 -2.31
C THR A 4 6.33 18.47 -1.65
N VAL A 5 6.45 17.85 -0.47
CA VAL A 5 7.75 17.69 0.19
C VAL A 5 8.50 16.60 -0.57
N THR A 6 9.65 16.94 -1.15
CA THR A 6 10.48 15.99 -1.90
C THR A 6 11.09 14.94 -0.97
N LEU A 7 11.43 13.75 -1.50
CA LEU A 7 12.10 12.70 -0.73
C LEU A 7 13.39 13.19 -0.03
N ASN A 8 14.09 14.14 -0.63
CA ASN A 8 15.29 14.79 -0.07
C ASN A 8 14.97 15.75 1.08
N GLU A 9 13.84 16.43 1.04
CA GLU A 9 13.37 17.25 2.15
C GLU A 9 12.87 16.37 3.31
N ILE A 10 12.26 15.21 3.03
CA ILE A 10 11.84 14.24 4.08
C ILE A 10 13.05 13.56 4.73
N SER A 11 14.09 13.23 3.97
CA SER A 11 15.29 12.56 4.50
C SER A 11 16.10 13.43 5.47
N THR A 12 15.95 14.76 5.38
CA THR A 12 16.59 15.74 6.26
C THR A 12 15.77 16.10 7.50
N ILE A 13 14.49 15.71 7.58
CA ILE A 13 13.68 15.82 8.80
C ILE A 13 14.28 14.84 9.83
N ARG A 14 15.04 15.39 10.79
CA ARG A 14 15.42 14.65 12.00
C ARG A 14 14.14 14.21 12.72
N ASP A 15 14.04 12.93 13.09
CA ASP A 15 12.92 12.39 13.88
C ASP A 15 12.60 13.39 15.01
N PRO A 16 11.41 14.02 15.06
CA PRO A 16 11.12 15.13 15.99
C PRO A 16 11.01 14.73 17.47
N GLY A 17 11.55 13.58 17.87
CA GLY A 17 11.43 13.02 19.22
C GLY A 17 10.72 11.66 19.23
N HIS A 18 9.93 11.41 20.28
CA HIS A 18 9.27 10.12 20.54
C HIS A 18 8.22 9.80 19.47
N GLY A 19 8.52 8.80 18.63
CA GLY A 19 7.58 8.21 17.67
C GLY A 19 7.13 6.82 18.11
N ASN A 20 5.94 6.41 17.68
CA ASN A 20 5.43 5.07 17.93
C ASN A 20 5.99 4.09 16.90
N VAL A 21 6.51 2.95 17.36
CA VAL A 21 6.90 1.82 16.51
C VAL A 21 5.76 0.81 16.51
N ARG A 22 5.24 0.45 15.33
CA ARG A 22 4.27 -0.65 15.16
C ARG A 22 4.77 -1.58 14.06
N GLY A 23 5.29 -2.74 14.48
CA GLY A 23 5.96 -3.68 13.58
C GLY A 23 7.15 -3.02 12.87
N PRO A 24 7.34 -3.21 11.55
CA PRO A 24 8.49 -2.66 10.81
C PRO A 24 8.38 -1.17 10.45
N LYS A 25 7.45 -0.43 11.06
CA LYS A 25 7.11 0.96 10.72
C LYS A 25 7.25 1.87 11.94
N LYS A 26 7.77 3.09 11.70
CA LYS A 26 7.82 4.17 12.67
C LYS A 26 6.91 5.32 12.22
N TYR A 27 6.18 5.90 13.17
CA TYR A 27 5.23 6.97 12.95
C TYR A 27 5.61 8.17 13.80
N PHE A 28 5.59 9.36 13.21
CA PHE A 28 5.82 10.62 13.91
C PHE A 28 4.87 11.69 13.40
N SER A 29 4.52 12.63 14.28
CA SER A 29 3.69 13.77 13.94
C SER A 29 4.55 15.03 13.85
N VAL A 30 4.37 15.82 12.80
CA VAL A 30 5.03 17.10 12.56
C VAL A 30 3.96 18.12 12.21
N GLY A 31 3.53 18.91 13.21
CA GLY A 31 2.37 19.80 13.05
C GLY A 31 1.12 19.01 12.65
N PRO A 32 0.43 19.38 11.55
CA PRO A 32 -0.76 18.66 11.08
C PRO A 32 -0.43 17.38 10.28
N PHE A 33 0.85 17.10 10.02
CA PHE A 33 1.27 15.97 9.21
C PHE A 33 1.67 14.79 10.07
N CYS A 34 1.33 13.59 9.65
CA CYS A 34 1.94 12.37 10.13
C CYS A 34 2.87 11.80 9.07
N ILE A 35 4.07 11.47 9.48
CA ILE A 35 5.07 10.87 8.63
C ILE A 35 5.22 9.41 9.03
N LYS A 36 5.17 8.56 8.01
CA LYS A 36 5.33 7.12 8.12
C LYS A 36 6.61 6.72 7.42
N ARG A 37 7.47 5.97 8.10
CA ARG A 37 8.71 5.47 7.51
C ARG A 37 9.01 4.04 7.93
N THR A 38 9.81 3.36 7.12
CA THR A 38 10.38 2.05 7.45
C THR A 38 11.45 2.20 8.53
N LEU A 39 11.62 1.18 9.38
CA LEU A 39 12.75 1.10 10.31
C LEU A 39 14.08 0.97 9.55
N ARG A 40 15.09 1.73 9.98
CA ARG A 40 16.47 1.64 9.48
C ARG A 40 17.14 0.36 10.01
N PRO A 41 18.17 -0.19 9.33
CA PRO A 41 18.84 -1.41 9.78
C PRO A 41 19.26 -1.43 11.25
N HIS A 42 19.77 -0.31 11.77
CA HIS A 42 20.17 -0.18 13.19
C HIS A 42 18.98 -0.04 14.17
N GLU A 43 17.77 0.21 13.66
CA GLU A 43 16.53 0.23 14.45
C GLU A 43 15.84 -1.15 14.46
N TRP A 44 16.37 -2.14 13.73
CA TRP A 44 15.78 -3.47 13.71
C TRP A 44 16.06 -4.18 15.04
N SER A 45 15.01 -4.57 15.73
CA SER A 45 15.09 -5.27 17.01
C SER A 45 14.53 -6.68 16.89
N ALA A 46 15.07 -7.59 17.69
CA ALA A 46 14.41 -8.85 17.97
C ALA A 46 13.19 -8.58 18.86
N PRO A 47 11.98 -9.09 18.52
CA PRO A 47 10.86 -9.06 19.46
C PRO A 47 11.22 -9.86 20.72
N ALA A 48 10.75 -9.41 21.89
CA ALA A 48 11.02 -10.08 23.15
C ALA A 48 10.65 -11.58 23.08
N GLY A 49 11.60 -12.46 23.38
CA GLY A 49 11.41 -13.92 23.36
C GLY A 49 11.69 -14.61 22.02
N TYR A 50 12.19 -13.92 21.00
CA TYR A 50 12.56 -14.51 19.70
C TYR A 50 14.03 -14.29 19.36
N ASN A 51 14.69 -15.31 18.80
CA ASN A 51 16.09 -15.26 18.36
C ASN A 51 16.28 -14.78 16.91
N PHE A 52 15.29 -14.10 16.33
CA PHE A 52 15.39 -13.53 15.00
C PHE A 52 15.10 -12.03 15.01
N VAL A 53 15.86 -11.29 14.20
CA VAL A 53 15.64 -9.86 13.98
C VAL A 53 14.49 -9.71 12.98
N HIS A 54 13.48 -8.91 13.33
CA HIS A 54 12.38 -8.65 12.41
C HIS A 54 12.84 -7.69 11.29
N ILE A 55 13.10 -8.23 10.11
CA ILE A 55 13.50 -7.45 8.93
C ILE A 55 12.25 -6.87 8.25
N PRO A 56 12.15 -5.54 8.05
CA PRO A 56 11.09 -4.93 7.25
C PRO A 56 10.99 -5.52 5.84
N ALA A 57 9.77 -5.73 5.36
CA ALA A 57 9.55 -6.20 4.00
C ALA A 57 10.14 -5.21 2.98
N LYS A 58 10.82 -5.72 1.95
CA LYS A 58 11.50 -4.92 0.92
C LYS A 58 10.55 -3.98 0.15
N THR A 59 9.26 -4.33 0.11
CA THR A 59 8.21 -3.55 -0.56
C THR A 59 7.64 -2.40 0.29
N LEU A 60 7.99 -2.29 1.58
CA LEU A 60 7.43 -1.26 2.47
C LEU A 60 7.64 0.19 1.99
N PRO A 61 8.83 0.59 1.48
CA PRO A 61 9.00 1.92 0.91
C PRO A 61 7.99 2.21 -0.22
N GLN A 62 7.84 1.27 -1.17
CA GLN A 62 6.87 1.44 -2.26
C GLN A 62 5.43 1.48 -1.74
N ARG A 63 5.08 0.67 -0.72
CA ARG A 63 3.75 0.70 -0.10
C ARG A 63 3.40 2.07 0.50
N HIS A 64 4.37 2.75 1.11
CA HIS A 64 4.16 4.10 1.63
C HIS A 64 4.00 5.13 0.51
N ILE A 65 4.77 4.99 -0.58
CA ILE A 65 4.63 5.82 -1.78
C ILE A 65 3.23 5.63 -2.39
N THR A 66 2.81 4.38 -2.57
CA THR A 66 1.46 4.01 -3.04
C THR A 66 0.37 4.62 -2.15
N GLU A 67 0.48 4.51 -0.82
CA GLU A 67 -0.48 5.10 0.12
C GLU A 67 -0.57 6.63 -0.02
N ALA A 68 0.57 7.32 -0.14
CA ALA A 68 0.59 8.77 -0.32
C ALA A 68 -0.06 9.18 -1.65
N ALA A 69 0.32 8.52 -2.75
CA ALA A 69 -0.23 8.80 -4.08
C ALA A 69 -1.74 8.52 -4.16
N VAL A 70 -2.22 7.46 -3.51
CA VAL A 70 -3.66 7.17 -3.36
C VAL A 70 -4.38 8.29 -2.62
N LEU A 71 -3.87 8.73 -1.46
CA LEU A 71 -4.51 9.79 -0.68
C LEU A 71 -4.56 11.12 -1.45
N ASP A 72 -3.48 11.45 -2.17
CA ASP A 72 -3.43 12.66 -2.99
C ASP A 72 -4.39 12.58 -4.18
N TYR A 73 -4.48 11.42 -4.83
CA TYR A 73 -5.44 11.18 -5.90
C TYR A 73 -6.89 11.32 -5.41
N LEU A 74 -7.24 10.63 -4.31
CA LEU A 74 -8.60 10.67 -3.76
C LEU A 74 -9.00 12.08 -3.30
N ARG A 75 -8.07 12.84 -2.71
CA ARG A 75 -8.32 14.24 -2.32
C ARG A 75 -8.62 15.13 -3.52
N LYS A 76 -8.02 14.85 -4.67
CA LYS A 76 -8.18 15.63 -5.90
C LYS A 76 -9.46 15.27 -6.65
N GLU A 77 -9.78 13.98 -6.71
CA GLU A 77 -10.83 13.45 -7.59
C GLU A 77 -12.16 13.18 -6.87
N THR A 78 -12.19 13.26 -5.53
CA THR A 78 -13.39 12.97 -4.75
C THR A 78 -13.59 13.97 -3.61
N ASN A 79 -14.80 14.00 -3.06
CA ASN A 79 -15.10 14.72 -1.82
C ASN A 79 -14.94 13.83 -0.58
N ILE A 80 -14.36 12.64 -0.71
CA ILE A 80 -14.12 11.74 0.43
C ILE A 80 -13.13 12.46 1.36
N PRO A 81 -13.49 12.64 2.65
CA PRO A 81 -12.59 13.26 3.61
C PRO A 81 -11.42 12.32 3.89
N VAL A 82 -10.33 12.47 3.16
CA VAL A 82 -9.08 11.75 3.40
C VAL A 82 -8.17 12.55 4.33
N PRO A 83 -7.50 11.92 5.31
CA PRO A 83 -6.63 12.63 6.23
C PRO A 83 -5.49 13.31 5.47
N PRO A 84 -5.00 14.47 5.92
CA PRO A 84 -3.75 15.08 5.46
C PRO A 84 -2.50 14.30 5.93
N VAL A 85 -2.63 12.96 6.06
CA VAL A 85 -1.77 11.94 6.71
C VAL A 85 -1.73 12.12 8.24
N SER A 86 -2.21 11.27 9.18
CA SER A 86 -2.52 9.82 9.39
C SER A 86 -3.51 9.75 10.58
N CYS A 87 -4.30 8.73 10.90
CA CYS A 87 -4.47 7.33 10.52
C CYS A 87 -5.95 6.97 10.75
N ALA A 88 -6.40 5.91 10.09
CA ALA A 88 -7.76 5.37 10.10
C ALA A 88 -8.76 6.26 9.36
N VAL A 89 -8.99 5.93 8.09
CA VAL A 89 -10.33 6.09 7.57
C VAL A 89 -11.09 4.86 8.06
N VAL A 90 -12.14 5.07 8.85
CA VAL A 90 -13.22 4.09 8.88
C VAL A 90 -13.97 4.39 7.59
N ASP A 91 -13.51 3.82 6.49
CA ASP A 91 -14.27 3.92 5.24
C ASP A 91 -15.42 2.94 5.38
N ASP A 92 -16.57 3.50 5.72
CA ASP A 92 -17.83 2.80 5.68
C ASP A 92 -18.11 2.39 4.22
N GLU A 93 -18.94 1.37 4.01
CA GLU A 93 -19.28 0.88 2.67
C GLU A 93 -19.79 1.99 1.71
N GLN A 94 -20.22 3.12 2.27
CA GLN A 94 -20.71 4.31 1.58
C GLN A 94 -19.74 4.86 0.52
N HIS A 95 -18.42 4.71 0.71
CA HIS A 95 -17.45 5.24 -0.24
C HIS A 95 -17.04 4.26 -1.36
N VAL A 96 -17.36 2.96 -1.23
CA VAL A 96 -17.00 1.96 -2.25
C VAL A 96 -17.57 2.31 -3.62
N ALA A 97 -18.82 2.78 -3.67
CA ALA A 97 -19.45 3.22 -4.91
C ALA A 97 -18.74 4.43 -5.53
N THR A 98 -18.29 5.38 -4.71
CA THR A 98 -17.53 6.55 -5.16
C THR A 98 -16.18 6.12 -5.72
N LEU A 99 -15.45 5.25 -5.00
CA LEU A 99 -14.17 4.70 -5.47
C LEU A 99 -14.34 3.94 -6.78
N GLN A 100 -15.30 3.02 -6.87
CA GLN A 100 -15.53 2.23 -8.09
C GLN A 100 -16.05 3.05 -9.28
N SER A 101 -16.57 4.27 -9.05
CA SER A 101 -16.94 5.20 -10.11
C SER A 101 -15.73 5.80 -10.82
N LEU A 102 -14.57 5.85 -10.15
CA LEU A 102 -13.31 6.27 -10.75
C LEU A 102 -12.83 5.17 -11.69
N LYS A 103 -12.62 5.53 -12.96
CA LYS A 103 -12.20 4.61 -14.03
C LYS A 103 -10.82 4.99 -14.56
N SER A 104 -10.10 3.99 -15.05
CA SER A 104 -8.83 4.17 -15.76
C SER A 104 -8.72 3.13 -16.88
N ASP A 105 -8.05 3.50 -17.96
CA ASP A 105 -7.69 2.61 -19.06
C ASP A 105 -6.39 1.81 -18.78
N VAL A 106 -5.66 2.20 -17.74
CA VAL A 106 -4.42 1.55 -17.26
C VAL A 106 -4.54 1.15 -15.79
N PRO A 107 -3.97 0.01 -15.37
CA PRO A 107 -3.89 -0.32 -13.95
C PRO A 107 -2.74 0.47 -13.31
N GLY A 108 -2.81 0.73 -12.02
CA GLY A 108 -1.81 1.60 -11.39
C GLY A 108 -2.37 2.56 -10.37
N VAL A 109 -1.48 3.29 -9.72
CA VAL A 109 -1.83 4.56 -9.07
C VAL A 109 -1.33 5.68 -9.99
N PRO A 110 -2.15 6.70 -10.31
CA PRO A 110 -1.70 7.80 -11.14
C PRO A 110 -0.44 8.46 -10.57
N GLY A 111 0.56 8.67 -11.43
CA GLY A 111 1.88 9.22 -11.05
C GLY A 111 2.91 8.18 -10.59
N GLU A 112 2.50 6.92 -10.39
CA GLU A 112 3.37 5.84 -9.94
C GLU A 112 3.61 4.80 -11.02
N THR A 113 4.81 4.19 -11.02
CA THR A 113 5.20 3.16 -11.99
C THR A 113 5.08 1.74 -11.46
N LEU A 114 4.88 1.59 -10.15
CA LEU A 114 4.86 0.31 -9.47
C LEU A 114 3.59 0.14 -8.64
N LEU A 115 3.05 -1.07 -8.70
CA LEU A 115 1.93 -1.56 -7.91
C LEU A 115 2.42 -2.45 -6.78
N CYS A 116 1.84 -2.26 -5.59
CA CYS A 116 1.97 -3.21 -4.49
C CYS A 116 0.80 -4.19 -4.53
N ALA A 117 1.07 -5.48 -4.70
CA ALA A 117 0.02 -6.50 -4.66
C ALA A 117 -0.63 -6.55 -3.26
N PRO A 118 -1.97 -6.63 -3.17
CA PRO A 118 -2.68 -6.81 -1.91
C PRO A 118 -2.12 -7.93 -1.04
N LYS A 119 -2.10 -7.72 0.29
CA LYS A 119 -1.55 -8.67 1.28
C LYS A 119 -2.04 -10.11 1.10
N ARG A 120 -3.32 -10.31 0.71
CA ARG A 120 -3.91 -11.65 0.52
C ARG A 120 -3.21 -12.45 -0.58
N ILE A 121 -2.73 -11.77 -1.62
CA ILE A 121 -2.13 -12.37 -2.82
C ILE A 121 -0.71 -12.86 -2.53
N VAL A 122 0.05 -12.10 -1.74
CA VAL A 122 1.45 -12.40 -1.37
C VAL A 122 1.59 -13.35 -0.18
N ARG A 123 0.48 -13.90 0.33
CA ARG A 123 0.50 -14.89 1.41
C ARG A 123 1.31 -16.13 1.01
N GLN A 124 1.83 -16.83 2.03
CA GLN A 124 2.66 -18.03 1.86
C GLN A 124 3.97 -17.76 1.10
N GLY A 125 4.48 -16.53 1.18
CA GLY A 125 5.78 -16.16 0.61
C GLY A 125 5.79 -15.91 -0.90
N TRP A 126 4.63 -15.94 -1.56
CA TRP A 126 4.55 -15.69 -3.00
C TRP A 126 4.98 -14.26 -3.33
N LYS A 127 6.16 -14.12 -3.95
CA LYS A 127 6.72 -12.85 -4.45
C LYS A 127 6.61 -11.70 -3.44
N GLN A 128 6.79 -12.01 -2.15
CA GLN A 128 6.55 -11.07 -1.04
C GLN A 128 7.48 -9.83 -1.06
N ASN A 129 8.58 -9.94 -1.80
CA ASN A 129 9.59 -8.90 -1.97
C ASN A 129 9.44 -8.12 -3.28
N SER A 130 8.40 -8.43 -4.08
CA SER A 130 8.23 -7.87 -5.42
C SER A 130 7.12 -6.84 -5.47
N CYS A 131 7.37 -5.77 -6.21
CA CYS A 131 6.33 -4.90 -6.75
C CYS A 131 6.06 -5.28 -8.21
N TRP A 132 5.05 -4.67 -8.81
CA TRP A 132 4.57 -5.03 -10.14
C TRP A 132 4.52 -3.82 -11.03
N ARG A 133 5.18 -3.88 -12.17
CA ARG A 133 5.13 -2.83 -13.19
C ARG A 133 4.13 -3.24 -14.26
N PRO A 134 3.01 -2.55 -14.45
CA PRO A 134 2.13 -2.80 -15.59
C PRO A 134 2.93 -2.75 -16.90
N LYS A 135 2.72 -3.74 -17.77
CA LYS A 135 3.31 -3.71 -19.11
C LYS A 135 2.70 -2.56 -19.90
N SER A 136 3.47 -1.94 -20.80
CA SER A 136 3.03 -0.78 -21.60
C SER A 136 1.75 -1.03 -22.39
N GLU A 137 1.55 -2.27 -22.83
CA GLU A 137 0.42 -2.76 -23.61
C GLU A 137 -0.80 -3.12 -22.75
N THR A 138 -0.68 -3.10 -21.42
CA THR A 138 -1.79 -3.43 -20.53
C THR A 138 -2.82 -2.31 -20.55
N LYS A 139 -3.91 -2.58 -21.26
CA LYS A 139 -5.10 -1.73 -21.33
C LYS A 139 -6.32 -2.52 -20.91
N GLY A 140 -7.32 -1.83 -20.36
CA GLY A 140 -8.55 -2.46 -19.91
C GLY A 140 -9.44 -1.49 -19.15
N GLU A 141 -10.55 -2.00 -18.64
CA GLU A 141 -11.45 -1.24 -17.79
C GLU A 141 -11.10 -1.49 -16.33
N PHE A 142 -10.39 -0.54 -15.73
CA PHE A 142 -10.00 -0.61 -14.33
C PHE A 142 -10.85 0.33 -13.50
N VAL A 143 -11.13 -0.09 -12.27
CA VAL A 143 -11.82 0.72 -11.27
C VAL A 143 -10.89 0.94 -10.10
N PHE A 144 -11.12 2.01 -9.35
CA PHE A 144 -10.35 2.20 -8.13
C PHE A 144 -10.78 1.17 -7.09
N CYS A 145 -9.85 0.29 -6.71
CA CYS A 145 -10.00 -0.68 -5.63
C CYS A 145 -9.09 -0.28 -4.48
N HIS A 146 -9.63 -0.26 -3.26
CA HIS A 146 -8.87 -0.21 -2.02
C HIS A 146 -8.30 -1.60 -1.66
N ASN A 147 -8.90 -2.68 -2.17
CA ASN A 147 -8.53 -4.10 -1.98
C ASN A 147 -8.81 -4.71 -0.60
N ASP A 148 -9.06 -3.87 0.41
CA ASP A 148 -9.63 -4.18 1.74
C ASP A 148 -9.66 -2.92 2.63
N LEU A 149 -10.84 -2.31 2.85
CA LEU A 149 -11.00 -1.09 3.66
C LEU A 149 -10.52 -1.22 5.12
N ALA A 150 -10.37 -2.44 5.64
CA ALA A 150 -9.82 -2.66 6.99
C ALA A 150 -8.29 -2.51 7.04
N GLN A 151 -7.63 -2.34 5.89
CA GLN A 151 -6.18 -2.18 5.78
C GLN A 151 -5.80 -0.74 5.45
N HIS A 152 -4.49 -0.46 5.42
CA HIS A 152 -3.97 0.80 4.92
C HIS A 152 -4.15 0.89 3.39
N ASN A 153 -4.17 2.12 2.85
CA ASN A 153 -4.22 2.44 1.41
C ASN A 153 -2.96 2.00 0.62
N GLU A 154 -2.07 1.23 1.23
CA GLU A 154 -0.79 0.72 0.69
C GLU A 154 -0.93 -0.18 -0.54
N PHE A 155 -2.16 -0.61 -0.84
CA PHE A 155 -2.52 -1.48 -1.96
C PHE A 155 -3.60 -0.87 -2.85
N GLY A 156 -4.02 0.37 -2.57
CA GLY A 156 -5.05 1.05 -3.36
C GLY A 156 -4.57 1.37 -4.77
N GLY A 157 -5.49 1.49 -5.72
CA GLY A 157 -5.20 1.90 -7.09
C GLY A 157 -6.25 1.42 -8.08
N PHE A 158 -5.95 1.55 -9.36
CA PHE A 158 -6.75 1.02 -10.45
C PHE A 158 -6.43 -0.46 -10.68
N TRP A 159 -7.45 -1.29 -10.46
CA TRP A 159 -7.39 -2.74 -10.59
C TRP A 159 -8.61 -3.25 -11.35
N PRO A 160 -8.59 -4.49 -11.89
CA PRO A 160 -9.82 -5.14 -12.32
C PRO A 160 -10.82 -5.16 -11.16
N SER A 161 -12.10 -4.88 -11.41
CA SER A 161 -13.11 -4.71 -10.35
C SER A 161 -13.20 -5.88 -9.37
N TRP A 162 -12.95 -7.10 -9.83
CA TRP A 162 -12.95 -8.32 -9.03
C TRP A 162 -11.77 -8.45 -8.05
N PHE A 163 -10.79 -7.52 -8.07
CA PHE A 163 -9.77 -7.41 -7.03
C PHE A 163 -10.32 -6.83 -5.71
N GLU A 164 -11.40 -6.05 -5.75
CA GLU A 164 -12.01 -5.51 -4.54
C GLU A 164 -12.72 -6.63 -3.75
N ARG A 165 -12.40 -6.77 -2.46
CA ARG A 165 -12.95 -7.84 -1.63
C ARG A 165 -13.45 -7.29 -0.30
N PRO A 166 -14.73 -7.51 0.08
CA PRO A 166 -15.36 -6.94 1.26
C PRO A 166 -14.94 -7.61 2.59
N PHE A 167 -13.66 -7.95 2.74
CA PHE A 167 -13.18 -8.61 3.95
C PHE A 167 -13.35 -7.74 5.21
N TRP A 168 -13.31 -6.41 5.07
CA TRP A 168 -13.60 -5.44 6.14
C TRP A 168 -14.98 -5.58 6.76
N LYS A 169 -15.96 -6.17 6.05
CA LYS A 169 -17.33 -6.37 6.57
C LYS A 169 -17.39 -7.39 7.71
N ARG A 170 -16.31 -8.12 7.97
CA ARG A 170 -16.26 -9.14 9.02
C ARG A 170 -14.96 -9.10 9.83
N PRO A 171 -15.01 -9.43 11.13
CA PRO A 171 -13.80 -9.61 11.92
C PRO A 171 -12.89 -10.72 11.38
N GLY A 172 -11.58 -10.53 11.51
CA GLY A 172 -10.57 -11.55 11.24
C GLY A 172 -9.70 -11.24 10.00
N PRO A 173 -8.96 -12.24 9.50
CA PRO A 173 -8.02 -12.03 8.40
C PRO A 173 -8.72 -11.71 7.08
N SER A 174 -8.04 -10.87 6.29
CA SER A 174 -8.39 -10.51 4.91
C SER A 174 -8.03 -11.62 3.93
N SER A 175 -8.80 -12.69 3.99
CA SER A 175 -8.67 -13.86 3.13
C SER A 175 -10.00 -14.59 3.04
N ALA A 176 -10.23 -15.28 1.91
CA ALA A 176 -11.38 -16.14 1.72
C ALA A 176 -11.52 -17.18 2.85
N ARG A 177 -12.75 -17.42 3.30
CA ARG A 177 -13.12 -18.51 4.21
C ARG A 177 -13.65 -19.71 3.42
N LYS A 178 -13.79 -20.86 4.09
CA LYS A 178 -14.39 -22.07 3.49
C LYS A 178 -15.78 -21.73 2.91
N GLY A 179 -15.95 -21.95 1.61
CA GLY A 179 -17.19 -21.64 0.88
C GLY A 179 -17.25 -20.24 0.25
N GLU A 180 -16.31 -19.35 0.58
CA GLU A 180 -16.08 -18.11 -0.19
C GLU A 180 -15.18 -18.41 -1.41
N GLU A 181 -15.33 -17.63 -2.47
CA GLU A 181 -14.41 -17.70 -3.62
C GLU A 181 -13.00 -17.25 -3.21
N ASP A 182 -12.02 -18.12 -3.42
CA ASP A 182 -10.61 -17.76 -3.28
C ASP A 182 -10.06 -17.22 -4.61
N ASP A 183 -9.97 -15.89 -4.72
CA ASP A 183 -9.46 -15.18 -5.90
C ASP A 183 -7.94 -15.07 -5.95
N VAL A 184 -7.22 -15.62 -4.96
CA VAL A 184 -5.77 -15.43 -4.86
C VAL A 184 -5.07 -15.87 -6.14
N GLN A 185 -5.38 -17.05 -6.67
CA GLN A 185 -4.71 -17.54 -7.87
C GLN A 185 -5.07 -16.70 -9.10
N LYS A 186 -6.34 -16.33 -9.26
CA LYS A 186 -6.79 -15.44 -10.35
C LYS A 186 -6.06 -14.09 -10.33
N CYS A 187 -5.87 -13.51 -9.15
CA CYS A 187 -5.09 -12.28 -8.99
C CYS A 187 -3.61 -12.47 -9.36
N ARG A 188 -3.01 -13.60 -8.95
CA ARG A 188 -1.62 -13.94 -9.29
C ARG A 188 -1.44 -14.11 -10.79
N ASP A 189 -2.36 -14.82 -11.44
CA ASP A 189 -2.32 -15.05 -12.88
C ASP A 189 -2.44 -13.73 -13.65
N TRP A 190 -3.31 -12.82 -13.19
CA TRP A 190 -3.42 -11.48 -13.78
C TRP A 190 -2.11 -10.70 -13.63
N LEU A 191 -1.50 -10.68 -12.44
CA LEU A 191 -0.21 -10.00 -12.23
C LEU A 191 0.89 -10.58 -13.13
N MET A 192 0.98 -11.90 -13.25
CA MET A 192 1.97 -12.56 -14.12
C MET A 192 1.73 -12.31 -15.61
N THR A 193 0.48 -12.12 -16.00
CA THR A 193 0.10 -11.89 -17.41
C THR A 193 0.34 -10.44 -17.82
N TYR A 194 -0.09 -9.49 -16.99
CA TYR A 194 -0.20 -8.07 -17.33
C TYR A 194 0.85 -7.18 -16.68
N CYS A 195 1.71 -7.71 -15.82
CA CYS A 195 2.76 -6.95 -15.18
C CYS A 195 4.10 -7.66 -15.29
N ASP A 196 5.17 -6.87 -15.26
CA ASP A 196 6.52 -7.34 -15.02
C ASP A 196 6.77 -7.34 -13.51
N GLU A 197 7.37 -8.42 -13.01
CA GLU A 197 7.81 -8.50 -11.63
C GLU A 197 9.05 -7.61 -11.42
N VAL A 198 9.03 -6.80 -10.36
CA VAL A 198 10.17 -5.99 -9.94
C VAL A 198 10.53 -6.38 -8.51
N GLU A 199 11.56 -7.21 -8.33
CA GLU A 199 12.08 -7.52 -6.99
C GLU A 199 12.70 -6.27 -6.37
N MET A 200 12.22 -5.89 -5.20
CA MET A 200 12.71 -4.71 -4.49
C MET A 200 14.04 -5.03 -3.79
N PRO A 201 14.99 -4.08 -3.75
CA PRO A 201 16.22 -4.23 -2.98
C PRO A 201 15.93 -4.17 -1.48
N PHE A 202 16.90 -4.58 -0.65
CA PHE A 202 16.76 -4.41 0.79
C PHE A 202 16.72 -2.92 1.17
N PRO A 203 15.89 -2.51 2.15
CA PRO A 203 15.88 -1.14 2.66
C PRO A 203 17.27 -0.77 3.22
N GLY A 204 18.01 0.06 2.49
CA GLY A 204 19.41 0.43 2.81
C GLY A 204 20.43 0.23 1.68
N GLN A 205 20.03 -0.35 0.54
CA GLN A 205 20.88 -0.50 -0.66
C GLN A 205 20.50 0.44 -1.81
N LEU A 206 19.55 1.37 -1.61
CA LEU A 206 19.27 2.41 -2.60
C LEU A 206 20.46 3.37 -2.62
N PRO A 207 21.06 3.68 -3.78
CA PRO A 207 22.08 4.70 -3.87
C PRO A 207 21.46 6.01 -3.36
N ILE A 208 22.18 6.64 -2.43
CA ILE A 208 21.89 7.98 -1.91
C ILE A 208 21.96 9.00 -3.04
#